data_AF-W4KLX8-F1
#
_entry.id   AF-W4KLX8-F1
#
_cell.length_a   1.000
_cell.length_b   1.000
_cell.length_c   1.000
_cell.angle_alpha   90.00
_cell.angle_beta   90.00
_cell.angle_gamma   90.00
#
_symmetry.space_group_name_H-M   'P 1'
#
loop_
_entity.id
_entity.type
_entity.pdbx_description
1 polymer ?
#
loop_
_entity_poly.entity_id
_entity_poly.type
_entity_poly.pdbx_seq_one_letter_code
_entity_poly.pdbx_strand_id
1 'polypeptide(L)'
;MPPTSDFVKKLYKMLEDPSFHDVVSWGPHGDCFVVKDMNEFTKSILPRMFKHSNFASFVRQLNKYDFHKVKNTDDNQFGEHSWTFRHPDFHADRRDALENIKRKVPAARKSLLGARSAAAGGGGGPGAGSPSPASTTLDALQGQVAALLQTQDDMAAHIRNLENNYQNVLAEMVNFQRNMAQQDGLMQNLIGYFLQLENGQ
;
A
#
# COMPACT_ATOMS: atom_id res chain seq x y z
N MET A 1 19.99 19.05 -19.40
CA MET A 1 19.15 18.47 -18.32
C MET A 1 17.93 17.84 -18.97
N PRO A 2 17.57 16.56 -18.70
CA PRO A 2 16.35 15.97 -19.23
C PRO A 2 15.13 16.72 -18.68
N PRO A 3 14.15 17.08 -19.51
CA PRO A 3 12.96 17.78 -19.04
C PRO A 3 12.13 16.88 -18.11
N THR A 4 11.70 17.45 -17.00
CA THR A 4 10.66 16.90 -16.11
C THR A 4 9.44 16.45 -16.92
N SER A 5 8.95 15.24 -16.65
CA SER A 5 7.84 14.64 -17.41
C SER A 5 6.56 15.46 -17.28
N ASP A 6 5.84 15.62 -18.40
CA ASP A 6 4.55 16.32 -18.48
C ASP A 6 3.51 15.75 -17.51
N PHE A 7 3.53 14.43 -17.29
CA PHE A 7 2.63 13.77 -16.33
C PHE A 7 2.88 14.26 -14.89
N VAL A 8 4.15 14.28 -14.46
CA VAL A 8 4.52 14.64 -13.08
C VAL A 8 4.27 16.13 -12.85
N LYS A 9 4.55 16.99 -13.84
CA LYS A 9 4.19 18.42 -13.81
C LYS A 9 2.70 18.65 -13.64
N LYS A 10 1.88 17.93 -14.41
CA LYS A 10 0.41 18.04 -14.34
C LYS A 10 -0.12 17.51 -13.02
N LEU A 11 0.43 16.40 -12.53
CA LEU A 11 0.07 15.83 -11.22
C LEU A 11 0.33 16.83 -10.11
N TYR A 12 1.51 17.44 -10.10
CA TYR A 12 1.87 18.45 -9.10
C TYR A 12 0.97 19.70 -9.19
N LYS A 13 0.76 20.23 -10.40
CA LYS A 13 -0.16 21.37 -10.62
C LYS A 13 -1.60 21.06 -10.19
N MET A 14 -2.06 19.82 -10.38
CA MET A 14 -3.38 19.37 -9.93
C MET A 14 -3.48 19.39 -8.40
N LEU A 15 -2.41 19.01 -7.70
CA LEU A 15 -2.39 19.02 -6.23
C LEU A 15 -2.20 20.42 -5.63
N GLU A 16 -1.64 21.37 -6.39
CA GLU A 16 -1.57 22.79 -5.99
C GLU A 16 -2.90 23.53 -6.13
N ASP A 17 -3.86 23.02 -6.92
CA ASP A 17 -5.15 23.70 -7.14
C ASP A 17 -6.09 23.51 -5.94
N PRO A 18 -6.46 24.58 -5.21
CA PRO A 18 -7.35 24.48 -4.06
C PRO A 18 -8.74 23.96 -4.42
N SER A 19 -9.15 24.09 -5.68
CA SER A 19 -10.46 23.63 -6.17
C SER A 19 -10.62 22.11 -6.10
N PHE A 20 -9.50 21.38 -6.02
CA PHE A 20 -9.49 19.92 -6.01
C PHE A 20 -9.21 19.33 -4.63
N HIS A 21 -8.89 20.15 -3.62
CA HIS A 21 -8.50 19.69 -2.27
C HIS A 21 -9.52 18.78 -1.58
N ASP A 22 -10.81 18.93 -1.89
CA ASP A 22 -11.87 18.10 -1.32
C ASP A 22 -11.84 16.66 -1.86
N VAL A 23 -11.26 16.46 -3.04
CA VAL A 23 -11.22 15.17 -3.75
C VAL A 23 -9.81 14.59 -3.76
N VAL A 24 -8.80 15.43 -3.97
CA VAL A 24 -7.39 15.06 -4.01
C VAL A 24 -6.54 16.16 -3.38
N SER A 25 -5.73 15.81 -2.40
CA SER A 25 -4.89 16.78 -1.68
C SER A 25 -3.53 16.19 -1.35
N TRP A 26 -2.59 17.06 -0.99
CA TRP A 26 -1.39 16.64 -0.27
C TRP A 26 -1.78 16.01 1.08
N GLY A 27 -0.95 15.09 1.56
CA GLY A 27 -1.00 14.60 2.92
C GLY A 27 -0.49 15.66 3.91
N PRO A 28 -0.66 15.43 5.23
CA PRO A 28 -0.35 16.42 6.27
C PRO A 28 1.12 16.86 6.30
N HIS A 29 2.05 16.00 5.84
CA HIS A 29 3.47 16.29 5.76
C HIS A 29 3.95 16.70 4.36
N GLY A 30 3.05 16.81 3.37
CA GLY A 30 3.39 17.21 2.01
C GLY A 30 4.30 16.22 1.26
N ASP A 31 4.45 15.00 1.77
CA ASP A 31 5.34 13.94 1.29
C ASP A 31 4.60 12.78 0.59
N CYS A 32 3.28 12.85 0.60
CA CYS A 32 2.38 11.97 -0.10
C CYS A 32 1.16 12.77 -0.58
N PHE A 33 0.39 12.20 -1.50
CA PHE A 33 -0.92 12.74 -1.84
C PHE A 33 -2.00 11.68 -1.64
N VAL A 34 -3.20 12.16 -1.34
CA VAL A 34 -4.36 11.35 -0.97
C VAL A 34 -5.48 11.67 -1.93
N VAL A 35 -6.06 10.63 -2.54
CA VAL A 35 -7.31 10.71 -3.29
C VAL A 35 -8.42 10.26 -2.34
N LYS A 36 -9.25 11.19 -1.89
CA LYS A 36 -10.33 10.96 -0.93
C LYS A 36 -11.54 10.29 -1.59
N ASP A 37 -11.92 10.75 -2.79
CA ASP A 37 -13.02 10.17 -3.58
C ASP A 37 -12.57 9.79 -5.00
N MET A 38 -12.53 8.49 -5.29
CA MET A 38 -12.18 7.96 -6.61
C MET A 38 -13.22 8.29 -7.70
N ASN A 39 -14.51 8.29 -7.36
CA ASN A 39 -15.59 8.55 -8.32
C ASN A 39 -15.57 10.00 -8.77
N GLU A 40 -15.41 10.93 -7.82
CA GLU A 40 -15.34 12.35 -8.14
C GLU A 40 -14.02 12.69 -8.86
N PHE A 41 -12.90 12.07 -8.44
CA PHE A 41 -11.62 12.24 -9.11
C PHE A 41 -11.68 11.81 -10.59
N THR A 42 -12.33 10.70 -10.89
CA THR A 42 -12.45 10.17 -12.27
C THR A 42 -13.39 10.96 -13.16
N LYS A 43 -14.48 11.50 -12.61
CA LYS A 43 -15.48 12.25 -13.36
C LYS A 43 -15.10 13.73 -13.55
N SER A 44 -14.56 14.35 -12.52
CA SER A 44 -14.40 15.81 -12.45
C SER A 44 -12.97 16.26 -12.76
N ILE A 45 -11.97 15.54 -12.24
CA ILE A 45 -10.57 15.98 -12.25
C ILE A 45 -9.79 15.37 -13.40
N LEU A 46 -9.90 14.05 -13.57
CA LEU A 46 -9.15 13.34 -14.62
C LEU A 46 -9.42 13.88 -16.03
N PRO A 47 -10.66 14.18 -16.46
CA PRO A 47 -10.92 14.72 -17.80
C PRO A 47 -10.39 16.16 -18.00
N ARG A 48 -10.23 16.93 -16.91
CA ARG A 48 -9.68 18.30 -16.95
C ARG A 48 -8.16 18.30 -17.08
N MET A 49 -7.49 17.39 -16.36
CA MET A 49 -6.02 17.35 -16.29
C MET A 49 -5.38 16.34 -17.27
N PHE A 50 -6.11 15.26 -17.60
CA PHE A 50 -5.65 14.15 -18.43
C PHE A 50 -6.66 13.82 -19.54
N LYS A 51 -6.19 13.21 -20.63
CA LYS A 51 -7.06 12.85 -21.78
C LYS A 51 -7.86 11.55 -21.56
N HIS A 52 -8.12 11.18 -20.31
CA HIS A 52 -8.86 9.96 -19.94
C HIS A 52 -9.55 10.17 -18.60
N SER A 53 -10.66 9.47 -18.35
CA SER A 53 -11.39 9.47 -17.06
C SER A 53 -11.12 8.23 -16.21
N ASN A 54 -10.26 7.30 -16.67
CA ASN A 54 -10.06 6.02 -15.99
C ASN A 54 -8.98 6.10 -14.88
N PHE A 55 -9.36 5.76 -13.64
CA PHE A 55 -8.43 5.71 -12.51
C PHE A 55 -7.29 4.70 -12.71
N ALA A 56 -7.56 3.54 -13.30
CA ALA A 56 -6.54 2.53 -13.54
C ALA A 56 -5.44 3.03 -14.50
N SER A 57 -5.81 3.86 -15.49
CA SER A 57 -4.85 4.52 -16.37
C SER A 57 -3.97 5.51 -15.62
N PHE A 58 -4.56 6.26 -14.69
CA PHE A 58 -3.83 7.16 -13.81
C PHE A 58 -2.86 6.39 -12.89
N VAL A 59 -3.31 5.33 -12.22
CA VAL A 59 -2.46 4.46 -11.40
C VAL A 59 -1.34 3.81 -12.22
N ARG A 60 -1.61 3.41 -13.47
CA ARG A 60 -0.58 2.90 -14.36
C ARG A 60 0.49 3.94 -14.69
N GLN A 61 0.11 5.20 -14.84
CA GLN A 61 1.06 6.29 -15.02
C GLN A 61 1.87 6.50 -13.75
N LEU A 62 1.25 6.53 -12.57
CA LEU A 62 1.95 6.58 -11.27
C LEU A 62 2.99 5.46 -11.12
N ASN A 63 2.61 4.21 -11.38
CA ASN A 63 3.51 3.06 -11.29
C ASN A 63 4.71 3.16 -12.25
N LYS A 64 4.55 3.82 -13.41
CA LYS A 64 5.68 4.05 -14.33
C LYS A 64 6.71 5.02 -13.77
N TYR A 65 6.31 5.89 -12.86
CA TYR A 65 7.19 6.84 -12.16
C TYR A 65 7.48 6.39 -10.73
N ASP A 66 7.29 5.10 -10.42
CA ASP A 66 7.64 4.51 -9.13
C ASP A 66 6.89 5.08 -7.91
N PHE A 67 5.69 5.62 -8.13
CA PHE A 67 4.78 5.95 -7.04
C PHE A 67 4.20 4.67 -6.46
N HIS A 68 4.22 4.55 -5.14
CA HIS A 68 3.72 3.39 -4.44
C HIS A 68 2.48 3.75 -3.64
N LYS A 69 1.49 2.85 -3.64
CA LYS A 69 0.32 2.97 -2.77
C LYS A 69 0.75 2.69 -1.33
N VAL A 70 0.49 3.63 -0.44
CA VAL A 70 0.69 3.46 1.00
C VAL A 70 -0.66 3.10 1.61
N LYS A 71 -0.72 2.00 2.36
CA LYS A 71 -1.90 1.66 3.17
C LYS A 71 -1.71 2.35 4.51
N ASN A 72 -2.50 3.38 4.80
CA ASN A 72 -2.49 4.02 6.10
C ASN A 72 -3.15 3.03 7.08
N THR A 73 -2.35 2.36 7.91
CA THR A 73 -2.84 1.34 8.86
C THR A 73 -3.36 1.98 10.14
N ASP A 74 -2.87 3.17 10.50
CA ASP A 74 -3.19 3.84 11.78
C ASP A 74 -4.20 4.99 11.66
N ASP A 75 -4.39 5.55 10.47
CA ASP A 75 -5.17 6.77 10.30
C ASP A 75 -6.26 6.58 9.25
N ASN A 76 -7.45 6.22 9.74
CA ASN A 76 -8.71 6.31 9.01
C ASN A 76 -9.16 7.77 8.80
N GLN A 77 -8.25 8.76 8.92
CA GLN A 77 -8.52 10.20 8.83
C GLN A 77 -9.21 10.63 7.53
N PHE A 78 -9.00 9.90 6.44
CA PHE A 78 -9.59 10.18 5.13
C PHE A 78 -10.62 9.14 4.68
N GLY A 79 -10.99 8.20 5.56
CA GLY A 79 -11.96 7.14 5.31
C GLY A 79 -11.40 5.90 4.61
N GLU A 80 -12.13 4.78 4.75
CA GLU A 80 -11.76 3.44 4.26
C GLU A 80 -11.54 3.37 2.73
N HIS A 81 -12.08 4.33 1.99
CA HIS A 81 -12.04 4.36 0.53
C HIS A 81 -10.98 5.32 -0.05
N SER A 82 -10.14 5.91 0.80
CA SER A 82 -9.07 6.82 0.36
C SER A 82 -7.86 6.07 -0.21
N TRP A 83 -7.22 6.68 -1.21
CA TRP A 83 -6.02 6.14 -1.86
C TRP A 83 -4.85 7.08 -1.67
N THR A 84 -3.88 6.66 -0.85
CA THR A 84 -2.65 7.41 -0.61
C THR A 84 -1.51 6.89 -1.48
N PHE A 85 -0.82 7.79 -2.16
CA PHE A 85 0.36 7.49 -2.97
C PHE A 85 1.56 8.32 -2.51
N ARG A 86 2.73 7.69 -2.50
CA ARG A 86 3.97 8.28 -2.02
C ARG A 86 5.10 8.04 -3.01
N HIS A 87 5.99 9.02 -3.13
CA HIS A 87 7.25 8.91 -3.87
C HIS A 87 8.33 9.75 -3.17
N PRO A 88 9.57 9.24 -2.98
CA PRO A 88 10.63 9.92 -2.22
C PRO A 88 11.01 11.31 -2.73
N ASP A 89 10.98 11.52 -4.05
CA ASP A 89 11.28 12.82 -4.67
C ASP A 89 10.03 13.68 -4.96
N PHE A 90 8.84 13.29 -4.47
CA PHE A 90 7.60 14.02 -4.73
C PHE A 90 7.09 14.71 -3.47
N HIS A 91 7.41 16.00 -3.35
CA HIS A 91 7.07 16.82 -2.19
C HIS A 91 6.41 18.13 -2.58
N ALA A 92 5.47 18.62 -1.77
CA ALA A 92 4.78 19.90 -1.97
C ALA A 92 5.73 21.11 -1.93
N ASP A 93 6.79 21.07 -1.12
CA ASP A 93 7.71 22.21 -0.97
C ASP A 93 8.89 22.17 -1.96
N ARG A 94 9.12 21.03 -2.63
CA ARG A 94 10.33 20.78 -3.42
C ARG A 94 10.00 20.50 -4.87
N ARG A 95 9.68 21.57 -5.60
CA ARG A 95 9.32 21.49 -7.02
C ARG A 95 10.49 21.13 -7.94
N ASP A 96 11.71 21.40 -7.50
CA ASP A 96 12.98 21.01 -8.14
C ASP A 96 13.16 19.49 -8.14
N ALA A 97 12.81 18.78 -7.06
CA ALA A 97 12.95 17.33 -6.98
C ALA A 97 12.08 16.55 -7.97
N LEU A 98 11.09 17.18 -8.61
CA LEU A 98 10.33 16.57 -9.70
C LEU A 98 11.23 16.09 -10.85
N GLU A 99 12.42 16.69 -11.03
CA GLU A 99 13.36 16.29 -12.09
C GLU A 99 14.04 14.93 -11.84
N ASN A 100 14.05 14.48 -10.59
CA ASN A 100 14.55 13.16 -10.21
C ASN A 100 13.54 12.05 -10.52
N ILE A 101 12.25 12.40 -10.65
CA ILE A 101 11.16 11.46 -10.95
C ILE A 101 11.22 11.03 -12.42
N LYS A 102 12.02 10.00 -12.68
CA LYS A 102 12.22 9.43 -14.01
C LYS A 102 11.31 8.25 -14.24
N ARG A 103 10.81 8.15 -15.47
CA ARG A 103 10.02 6.99 -15.91
C ARG A 103 10.90 5.74 -15.88
N LYS A 104 10.44 4.68 -15.21
CA LYS A 104 11.05 3.35 -15.28
C LYS A 104 11.08 2.91 -16.74
N VAL A 105 12.30 2.72 -17.25
CA VAL A 105 12.51 2.08 -18.54
C VAL A 105 12.05 0.63 -18.38
N PRO A 106 11.06 0.17 -19.16
CA PRO A 106 10.71 -1.24 -19.14
C PRO A 106 11.98 -2.01 -19.45
N ALA A 107 12.40 -2.91 -18.56
CA ALA A 107 13.48 -3.83 -18.86
C ALA A 107 13.14 -4.48 -20.20
N ALA A 108 13.99 -4.25 -21.21
CA ALA A 108 13.79 -4.83 -22.52
C ALA A 108 13.69 -6.34 -22.32
N ARG A 109 12.48 -6.90 -22.46
CA ARG A 109 12.33 -8.35 -22.56
C ARG A 109 13.12 -8.73 -23.80
N LYS A 110 14.33 -9.25 -23.59
CA LYS A 110 15.14 -9.89 -24.62
C LYS A 110 14.23 -10.95 -25.26
N SER A 111 13.72 -10.62 -26.44
CA SER A 111 12.94 -11.51 -27.29
C SER A 111 13.79 -12.76 -27.56
N LEU A 112 13.52 -13.84 -26.83
CA LEU A 112 14.19 -15.12 -26.99
C LEU A 112 13.40 -15.97 -27.98
N LEU A 113 13.22 -15.42 -29.19
CA LEU A 113 12.50 -16.04 -30.30
C LEU A 113 13.25 -15.69 -31.59
N GLY A 114 14.13 -16.60 -32.03
CA GLY A 114 14.75 -16.51 -33.36
C GLY A 114 16.22 -16.87 -33.38
N ALA A 115 16.52 -18.18 -33.48
CA ALA A 115 17.63 -18.72 -34.26
C ALA A 115 17.81 -20.20 -33.93
N ARG A 116 17.13 -21.12 -34.64
CA ARG A 116 17.58 -22.53 -34.75
C ARG A 116 17.12 -23.14 -36.09
N SER A 117 17.89 -22.91 -37.14
CA SER A 117 17.97 -23.84 -38.28
C SER A 117 19.40 -24.38 -38.39
N ALA A 118 19.48 -25.70 -38.51
CA ALA A 118 20.53 -26.51 -39.12
C ALA A 118 21.97 -26.47 -38.57
N ALA A 119 22.39 -27.58 -37.96
CA ALA A 119 23.69 -28.21 -38.23
C ALA A 119 23.66 -29.70 -37.84
N ALA A 120 24.13 -30.55 -38.75
CA ALA A 120 24.18 -32.00 -38.68
C ALA A 120 25.44 -32.52 -37.97
N GLY A 121 25.43 -33.82 -37.63
CA GLY A 121 26.64 -34.65 -37.70
C GLY A 121 27.20 -35.23 -36.38
N GLY A 122 26.84 -36.49 -36.11
CA GLY A 122 27.75 -37.63 -35.84
C GLY A 122 28.80 -37.60 -34.71
N GLY A 123 28.81 -38.67 -33.90
CA GLY A 123 30.05 -39.33 -33.47
C GLY A 123 30.27 -39.60 -31.98
N GLY A 124 29.85 -40.80 -31.54
CA GLY A 124 30.50 -41.76 -30.63
C GLY A 124 31.44 -41.36 -29.48
N GLY A 125 31.20 -41.96 -28.30
CA GLY A 125 32.22 -42.28 -27.29
C GLY A 125 31.73 -42.20 -25.83
N PRO A 126 31.64 -43.32 -25.07
CA PRO A 126 31.11 -43.34 -23.70
C PRO A 126 32.22 -43.34 -22.64
N GLY A 127 31.90 -42.82 -21.44
CA GLY A 127 32.60 -43.18 -20.21
C GLY A 127 32.87 -42.03 -19.24
N ALA A 128 32.07 -41.98 -18.16
CA ALA A 128 32.51 -41.83 -16.75
C ALA A 128 31.47 -41.06 -15.92
N GLY A 129 30.73 -41.81 -15.09
CA GLY A 129 30.11 -41.40 -13.82
C GLY A 129 29.42 -40.04 -13.71
N SER A 130 28.14 -39.97 -14.11
CA SER A 130 27.24 -38.88 -13.72
C SER A 130 26.20 -39.39 -12.71
N PRO A 131 25.98 -38.73 -11.55
CA PRO A 131 24.82 -39.05 -10.72
C PRO A 131 23.55 -38.68 -11.49
N SER A 132 22.56 -39.58 -11.47
CA SER A 132 21.31 -39.44 -12.21
C SER A 132 20.58 -38.13 -11.88
N PRO A 133 20.03 -37.39 -12.88
CA PRO A 133 19.29 -36.14 -12.67
C PRO A 133 17.97 -36.32 -11.88
N ALA A 134 17.54 -37.56 -11.66
CA ALA A 134 16.33 -37.89 -10.91
C ALA A 134 16.48 -37.68 -9.39
N SER A 135 17.68 -37.88 -8.82
CA SER A 135 17.91 -37.67 -7.38
C SER A 135 17.86 -36.19 -7.02
N THR A 136 18.50 -35.34 -7.81
CA THR A 136 18.50 -33.88 -7.62
C THR A 136 17.10 -33.27 -7.72
N THR A 137 16.22 -33.81 -8.57
CA THR A 137 14.83 -33.35 -8.64
C THR A 137 13.99 -33.76 -7.43
N LEU A 138 14.26 -34.93 -6.84
CA LEU A 138 13.52 -35.43 -5.68
C LEU A 138 13.91 -34.66 -4.41
N ASP A 139 15.20 -34.37 -4.23
CA ASP A 139 15.72 -33.50 -3.16
C ASP A 139 15.15 -32.07 -3.25
N ALA A 140 15.09 -31.49 -4.46
CA ALA A 140 14.52 -30.16 -4.66
C ALA A 140 13.03 -30.08 -4.32
N LEU A 141 12.26 -31.13 -4.64
CA LEU A 141 10.84 -31.22 -4.29
C LEU A 141 10.65 -31.41 -2.77
N GLN A 142 11.49 -32.20 -2.11
CA GLN A 142 11.47 -32.33 -0.64
C GLN A 142 11.79 -31.02 0.05
N GLY A 143 12.75 -30.24 -0.45
CA GLY A 143 13.02 -28.89 0.05
C GLY A 143 11.83 -27.93 -0.10
N GLN A 144 11.09 -28.05 -1.21
CA GLN A 144 9.91 -27.22 -1.48
C GLN A 144 8.73 -27.57 -0.56
N VAL A 145 8.52 -28.86 -0.25
CA VAL A 145 7.52 -29.32 0.72
C VAL A 145 7.87 -28.87 2.14
N ALA A 146 9.14 -28.93 2.53
CA ALA A 146 9.58 -28.45 3.84
C ALA A 146 9.34 -26.93 4.00
N ALA A 147 9.63 -26.14 2.96
CA ALA A 147 9.36 -24.70 2.96
C ALA A 147 7.87 -24.38 3.06
N LEU A 148 7.01 -25.16 2.39
CA LEU A 148 5.55 -25.01 2.49
C LEU A 148 5.03 -25.34 3.89
N LEU A 149 5.53 -26.40 4.53
CA LEU A 149 5.17 -26.73 5.91
C LEU A 149 5.62 -25.67 6.90
N GLN A 150 6.81 -25.10 6.70
CA GLN A 150 7.30 -24.00 7.54
C GLN A 150 6.43 -22.75 7.37
N THR A 151 6.05 -22.42 6.13
CA THR A 151 5.12 -21.32 5.85
C THR A 151 3.76 -21.55 6.51
N GLN A 152 3.28 -22.80 6.54
CA GLN A 152 2.02 -23.15 7.19
C GLN A 152 2.10 -22.97 8.72
N ASP A 153 3.20 -23.35 9.35
CA ASP A 153 3.40 -23.17 10.80
C ASP A 153 3.53 -21.68 11.17
N ASP A 154 4.25 -20.89 10.35
CA ASP A 154 4.36 -19.44 10.51
C ASP A 154 2.99 -18.75 10.40
N MET A 155 2.16 -19.14 9.42
CA MET A 155 0.80 -18.62 9.29
C MET A 155 -0.07 -19.01 10.50
N ALA A 156 0.05 -20.23 11.00
CA ALA A 156 -0.70 -20.68 12.17
C ALA A 156 -0.27 -19.96 13.45
N ALA A 157 1.02 -19.63 13.60
CA ALA A 157 1.52 -18.83 14.70
C ALA A 157 1.03 -17.37 14.61
N HIS A 158 1.00 -16.80 13.40
CA HIS A 158 0.49 -15.45 13.19
C HIS A 158 -1.00 -15.34 13.52
N ILE A 159 -1.82 -16.32 13.12
CA ILE A 159 -3.25 -16.36 13.46
C ILE A 159 -3.45 -16.40 14.98
N ARG A 160 -2.72 -17.26 15.68
CA ARG A 160 -2.79 -17.34 17.16
C ARG A 160 -2.40 -16.03 17.83
N ASN A 161 -1.38 -15.34 17.33
CA ASN A 161 -1.00 -14.02 17.85
C ASN A 161 -2.07 -12.96 17.59
N LEU A 162 -2.71 -13.00 16.42
CA LEU A 162 -3.79 -12.08 16.08
C LEU A 162 -5.01 -12.29 16.99
N GLU A 163 -5.39 -13.55 17.22
CA GLU A 163 -6.48 -13.91 18.14
C GLU A 163 -6.19 -13.44 19.57
N ASN A 164 -4.97 -13.66 20.06
CA ASN A 164 -4.56 -13.18 21.38
C ASN A 164 -4.62 -11.65 21.47
N ASN A 165 -4.14 -10.94 20.45
CA ASN A 165 -4.21 -9.48 20.42
C ASN A 165 -5.66 -8.99 20.39
N TYR A 166 -6.52 -9.61 19.59
CA TYR A 166 -7.94 -9.28 19.54
C TYR A 166 -8.63 -9.47 20.90
N GLN A 167 -8.34 -10.57 21.60
CA GLN A 167 -8.87 -10.78 22.95
C GLN A 167 -8.37 -9.74 23.96
N ASN A 168 -7.11 -9.32 23.88
CA ASN A 168 -6.57 -8.29 24.75
C ASN A 168 -7.27 -6.94 24.54
N VAL A 169 -7.47 -6.53 23.29
CA VAL A 169 -8.18 -5.28 22.96
C VAL A 169 -9.62 -5.33 23.46
N LEU A 170 -10.32 -6.47 23.28
CA LEU A 170 -11.67 -6.62 23.82
C LEU A 170 -11.70 -6.52 25.35
N ALA A 171 -10.74 -7.13 26.03
CA ALA A 171 -10.64 -7.04 27.48
C ALA A 171 -10.39 -5.60 27.95
N GLU A 172 -9.51 -4.85 27.27
CA GLU A 172 -9.29 -3.43 27.55
C GLU A 172 -10.56 -2.60 27.31
N MET A 173 -11.29 -2.85 26.22
CA MET A 173 -12.52 -2.13 25.91
C MET A 173 -13.60 -2.34 26.98
N VAL A 174 -13.75 -3.58 27.46
CA VAL A 174 -14.67 -3.90 28.56
C VAL A 174 -14.24 -3.20 29.85
N ASN A 175 -12.95 -3.18 30.16
CA ASN A 175 -12.42 -2.47 31.32
C ASN A 175 -12.65 -0.95 31.23
N PHE A 176 -12.44 -0.37 30.04
CA PHE A 176 -12.71 1.04 29.79
C PHE A 176 -14.20 1.38 29.98
N GLN A 177 -15.09 0.56 29.41
CA GLN A 177 -16.53 0.75 29.57
C GLN A 177 -16.95 0.69 31.05
N ARG A 178 -16.38 -0.24 31.81
CA ARG A 178 -16.63 -0.36 33.25
C ARG A 178 -16.14 0.88 34.01
N ASN A 179 -14.96 1.40 33.69
CA ASN A 179 -14.42 2.61 34.30
C ASN A 179 -15.28 3.84 33.94
N MET A 180 -15.72 3.95 32.69
CA MET A 180 -16.57 5.04 32.23
C MET A 180 -17.93 5.03 32.95
N ALA A 181 -18.54 3.85 33.13
CA ALA A 181 -19.79 3.72 33.88
C ALA A 181 -19.63 4.10 35.37
N GLN A 182 -18.47 3.78 35.97
CA GLN A 182 -18.17 4.22 37.33
C GLN A 182 -18.03 5.74 37.42
N GLN A 183 -17.32 6.36 36.47
CA GLN A 183 -17.18 7.81 36.42
C GLN A 183 -18.51 8.53 36.20
N ASP A 184 -19.37 8.03 35.32
CA ASP A 184 -20.71 8.58 35.10
C ASP A 184 -21.56 8.48 36.38
N GLY A 185 -21.49 7.34 37.07
CA GLY A 185 -22.16 7.16 38.37
C GLY A 185 -21.67 8.16 39.43
N LEU A 186 -20.37 8.41 39.52
CA LEU A 186 -19.82 9.43 40.43
C LEU A 186 -20.30 10.84 40.06
N MET A 187 -20.34 11.15 38.75
CA MET A 187 -20.80 12.44 38.26
C MET A 187 -22.28 12.66 38.59
N GLN A 188 -23.14 11.66 38.39
CA GLN A 188 -24.56 11.75 38.77
C GLN A 188 -24.76 11.92 40.27
N ASN A 189 -23.96 11.25 41.11
CA ASN A 189 -24.00 11.45 42.57
C ASN A 189 -23.60 12.88 42.95
N LEU A 190 -22.55 13.44 42.33
CA LEU A 190 -22.13 14.82 42.56
C LEU A 190 -23.21 15.82 42.14
N ILE A 191 -23.80 15.64 40.95
CA ILE A 191 -24.90 16.48 40.46
C ILE A 191 -26.10 16.40 41.41
N GLY A 192 -26.45 15.20 41.87
CA GLY A 192 -27.50 15.00 42.85
C GLY A 192 -27.24 15.73 44.17
N TYR A 193 -26.00 15.71 44.66
CA TYR A 193 -25.60 16.42 45.88
C TYR A 193 -25.68 17.95 45.71
N PHE A 194 -25.21 18.48 44.56
CA PHE A 194 -25.32 19.91 44.27
C PHE A 194 -26.78 20.38 44.16
N LEU A 195 -27.64 19.61 43.48
CA LEU A 195 -29.08 19.93 43.37
C LEU A 195 -29.79 19.85 44.73
N GLN A 196 -29.37 18.98 45.63
CA GLN A 196 -29.91 18.91 47.00
C GLN A 196 -29.46 20.08 47.88
N LEU A 197 -28.23 20.56 47.73
CA LEU A 197 -27.74 21.75 48.41
C LEU A 197 -28.45 23.03 47.93
N GLU A 198 -28.74 23.12 46.63
CA GLU A 198 -29.39 24.28 46.02
C GLU A 198 -30.89 24.40 46.37
N ASN A 199 -31.56 23.27 46.63
CA ASN A 199 -32.97 23.23 47.06
C ASN A 199 -33.15 23.26 48.60
N GLY A 200 -32.06 23.41 49.37
CA GLY A 200 -32.04 23.35 50.83
C GLY A 200 -31.95 24.69 51.57
N GLN A 201 -32.14 25.83 50.89
CA GLN A 201 -32.36 27.16 51.49
C GLN A 201 -33.80 27.64 51.23
#